data_AF-A0AAW2AVD2-F1
#
_entry.id   AF-A0AAW2AVD2-F1
#
_cell.length_a   1.000
_cell.length_b   1.000
_cell.length_c   1.000
_cell.angle_alpha   90.00
_cell.angle_beta   90.00
_cell.angle_gamma   90.00
#
_symmetry.space_group_name_H-M   'P 1'
#
loop_
_entity.id
_entity.type
_entity.pdbx_description
1 polymer ?
#
loop_
_entity_poly.entity_id
_entity_poly.type
_entity_poly.pdbx_seq_one_letter_code
_entity_poly.pdbx_strand_id
1 'polypeptide(L)'
;ENINKLFEGYLCQYEQASKRRCEDLLSSLSKPMTENLKQGFYTKPGGYDLFCKDLEDIVKNYNSQANKEVKAEEVLEEFLKQKSVDSKAILQADKKLTEKEKKIKEEIEKAALLQQEIKAKEEKQRQLEEKMEAEKQSNEERMRQMKVKMDEELRLQREEAERAMDSKLREQAALLEKGFKDKADRMTQEMEEFKRQNAEAESNRAKEFAEMLENSNKRHEQSMAMMMQQHKEQMQAIQRMNARSPGGCCIL
;
A
#
# COMPACT_ATOMS: atom_id res chain seq x y z
N GLU A 1 13.26 11.91 -0.73
CA GLU A 1 13.30 10.91 0.37
C GLU A 1 12.57 11.33 1.64
N ASN A 2 12.67 12.59 2.11
CA ASN A 2 12.07 12.98 3.38
C ASN A 2 10.53 12.98 3.39
N ILE A 3 9.89 13.39 2.29
CA ILE A 3 8.41 13.45 2.17
C ILE A 3 7.78 12.05 2.19
N ASN A 4 8.33 11.09 1.46
CA ASN A 4 7.79 9.72 1.43
C ASN A 4 7.88 9.06 2.81
N LYS A 5 9.01 9.22 3.52
CA LYS A 5 9.17 8.71 4.89
C LYS A 5 8.19 9.36 5.87
N LEU A 6 7.95 10.67 5.75
CA LEU A 6 6.95 11.38 6.56
C LEU A 6 5.53 10.88 6.27
N PHE A 7 5.20 10.65 4.99
CA PHE A 7 3.91 10.13 4.59
C PHE A 7 3.67 8.69 5.08
N GLU A 8 4.66 7.82 4.95
CA GLU A 8 4.63 6.46 5.51
C GLU A 8 4.44 6.48 7.04
N GLY A 9 5.14 7.39 7.73
CA GLY A 9 4.97 7.60 9.17
C GLY A 9 3.55 8.04 9.53
N TYR A 10 2.97 8.96 8.76
CA TYR A 10 1.60 9.43 8.97
C TYR A 10 0.57 8.32 8.73
N LEU A 11 0.72 7.54 7.66
CA LEU A 11 -0.14 6.37 7.38
C LEU A 11 -0.09 5.35 8.51
N CYS A 12 1.12 5.04 9.01
CA CYS A 12 1.29 4.13 10.13
C CYS A 12 0.58 4.64 11.40
N GLN A 13 0.70 5.93 11.71
CA GLN A 13 -0.02 6.54 12.84
C GLN A 13 -1.54 6.51 12.64
N TYR A 14 -2.02 6.75 11.42
CA TYR A 14 -3.44 6.70 11.09
C TYR A 14 -4.01 5.29 11.26
N GLU A 15 -3.32 4.27 10.76
CA GLU A 15 -3.70 2.86 10.94
C GLU A 15 -3.73 2.46 12.41
N GLN A 16 -2.71 2.85 13.18
CA GLN A 16 -2.65 2.57 14.63
C GLN A 16 -3.76 3.28 15.39
N ALA A 17 -4.04 4.54 15.07
CA ALA A 17 -5.12 5.29 15.70
C ALA A 17 -6.48 4.69 15.36
N SER A 18 -6.66 4.22 14.12
CA SER A 18 -7.85 3.51 13.68
C SER A 18 -8.04 2.19 14.46
N LYS A 19 -6.98 1.38 14.57
CA LYS A 19 -6.99 0.15 15.37
C LYS A 19 -7.43 0.44 16.81
N ARG A 20 -6.81 1.42 17.47
CA ARG A 20 -7.16 1.80 18.85
C ARG A 20 -8.62 2.22 19.00
N ARG A 21 -9.12 3.06 18.09
CA ARG A 21 -10.54 3.47 18.12
C ARG A 21 -11.49 2.29 17.99
N CYS A 22 -11.18 1.33 17.12
CA CYS A 22 -11.95 0.10 16.98
C CYS A 22 -11.91 -0.77 18.25
N GLU A 23 -10.73 -0.96 18.84
CA GLU A 23 -10.53 -1.73 20.07
C GLU A 23 -11.27 -1.10 21.26
N ASP A 24 -11.18 0.21 21.42
CA ASP A 24 -11.87 0.97 22.46
C ASP A 24 -13.39 0.88 22.28
N LEU A 25 -13.88 0.98 21.04
CA LEU A 25 -15.29 0.85 20.72
C LEU A 25 -15.83 -0.55 21.06
N LEU A 26 -15.15 -1.62 20.65
CA LEU A 26 -15.55 -2.98 21.01
C LEU A 26 -15.46 -3.24 22.51
N SER A 27 -14.45 -2.70 23.18
CA SER A 27 -14.33 -2.79 24.64
C SER A 27 -15.50 -2.13 25.34
N SER A 28 -15.93 -0.96 24.86
CA SER A 28 -17.12 -0.26 25.36
C SER A 28 -18.40 -1.07 25.10
N LEU A 29 -18.64 -1.48 23.86
CA LEU A 29 -19.86 -2.19 23.45
C LEU A 29 -19.98 -3.57 24.15
N SER A 30 -18.88 -4.28 24.34
CA SER A 30 -18.86 -5.62 24.93
C SER A 30 -18.73 -5.64 26.46
N LYS A 31 -18.65 -4.47 27.10
CA LYS A 31 -18.54 -4.36 28.56
C LYS A 31 -19.70 -5.05 29.30
N PRO A 32 -20.99 -4.81 28.95
CA PRO A 32 -22.10 -5.49 29.62
C PRO A 32 -22.04 -7.02 29.44
N MET A 33 -21.72 -7.49 28.23
CA MET A 33 -21.55 -8.91 27.95
C MET A 33 -20.43 -9.52 28.82
N THR A 34 -19.31 -8.81 28.98
CA THR A 34 -18.17 -9.26 29.78
C THR A 34 -18.52 -9.35 31.27
N GLU A 35 -19.34 -8.44 31.78
CA GLU A 35 -19.87 -8.50 33.14
C GLU A 35 -20.84 -9.68 33.31
N ASN A 36 -21.75 -9.90 32.35
CA ASN A 36 -22.66 -11.04 32.31
C ASN A 36 -21.91 -12.38 32.32
N LEU A 37 -20.81 -12.49 31.56
CA LEU A 37 -19.93 -13.67 31.55
C LEU A 37 -19.36 -13.93 32.95
N LYS A 38 -18.80 -12.92 33.61
CA LYS A 38 -18.20 -13.03 34.95
C LYS A 38 -19.21 -13.45 36.02
N GLN A 39 -20.46 -12.99 35.89
CA GLN A 39 -21.54 -13.32 36.82
C GLN A 39 -22.20 -14.68 36.51
N GLY A 40 -21.76 -15.38 35.46
CA GLY A 40 -22.33 -16.65 35.05
C GLY A 40 -23.76 -16.53 34.48
N PHE A 41 -24.14 -15.36 33.97
CA PHE A 41 -25.49 -15.11 33.44
C PHE A 41 -25.91 -16.13 32.36
N TYR A 42 -24.99 -16.47 31.46
CA TYR A 42 -25.21 -17.41 30.36
C TYR A 42 -25.12 -18.89 30.75
N THR A 43 -24.89 -19.23 32.02
CA THR A 43 -24.80 -20.64 32.48
C THR A 43 -26.16 -21.31 32.67
N LYS A 44 -27.24 -20.54 32.61
CA LYS A 44 -28.61 -21.04 32.73
C LYS A 44 -29.03 -21.78 31.44
N PRO A 45 -29.99 -22.73 31.51
CA PRO A 45 -30.54 -23.36 30.32
C PRO A 45 -31.09 -22.32 29.33
N GLY A 46 -30.64 -22.37 28.07
CA GLY A 46 -30.92 -21.38 27.03
C GLY A 46 -29.99 -20.17 27.01
N GLY A 47 -28.93 -20.17 27.83
CA GLY A 47 -27.96 -19.08 27.90
C GLY A 47 -27.14 -18.89 26.64
N TYR A 48 -26.95 -19.93 25.82
CA TYR A 48 -26.25 -19.79 24.54
C TYR A 48 -26.99 -18.86 23.57
N ASP A 49 -28.31 -18.99 23.46
CA ASP A 49 -29.12 -18.14 22.58
C ASP A 49 -29.04 -16.66 22.99
N LEU A 50 -29.02 -16.41 24.31
CA LEU A 50 -28.84 -15.06 24.86
C LEU A 50 -27.46 -14.50 24.54
N PHE A 51 -26.41 -15.31 24.70
CA PHE A 51 -25.04 -14.92 24.36
C PHE A 51 -24.90 -14.56 22.88
N CYS A 52 -25.44 -15.39 21.97
CA CYS A 52 -25.42 -15.11 20.53
C CYS A 52 -26.12 -13.80 20.19
N LYS A 53 -27.29 -13.55 20.79
CA LYS A 53 -28.05 -12.33 20.56
C LYS A 53 -27.27 -11.09 21.01
N ASP A 54 -26.69 -11.13 22.22
CA ASP A 54 -25.86 -10.03 22.71
C ASP A 54 -24.63 -9.81 21.82
N LEU A 55 -24.02 -10.88 21.29
CA LEU A 55 -22.90 -10.78 20.35
C LEU A 55 -23.33 -10.15 19.02
N GLU A 56 -24.46 -10.57 18.45
CA GLU A 56 -25.02 -10.01 17.22
C GLU A 56 -25.31 -8.51 17.37
N ASP A 57 -25.88 -8.09 18.51
CA ASP A 57 -26.15 -6.68 18.80
C ASP A 57 -24.85 -5.87 18.92
N ILE A 58 -23.81 -6.41 19.56
CA ILE A 58 -22.48 -5.80 19.62
C ILE A 58 -21.90 -5.62 18.21
N VAL A 59 -21.91 -6.67 17.38
CA VAL A 59 -21.37 -6.64 16.02
C VAL A 59 -22.11 -5.62 15.15
N LYS A 60 -23.45 -5.57 15.25
CA LYS A 60 -24.27 -4.61 14.51
C LYS A 60 -23.96 -3.17 14.93
N ASN A 61 -23.85 -2.92 16.23
CA ASN A 61 -23.53 -1.60 16.76
C ASN A 61 -22.09 -1.18 16.42
N TYR A 62 -21.16 -2.12 16.39
CA TYR A 62 -19.80 -1.88 15.96
C TYR A 62 -19.74 -1.50 14.48
N ASN A 63 -20.34 -2.32 13.60
CA ASN A 63 -20.31 -2.08 12.15
C ASN A 63 -20.93 -0.74 11.74
N SER A 64 -21.96 -0.27 12.46
CA SER A 64 -22.56 1.03 12.18
C SER A 64 -21.68 2.22 12.60
N GLN A 65 -20.79 2.05 13.58
CA GLN A 65 -19.93 3.10 14.13
C GLN A 65 -18.50 3.07 13.57
N ALA A 66 -17.98 1.89 13.23
CA ALA A 66 -16.62 1.67 12.76
C ALA A 66 -16.49 1.66 11.22
N ASN A 67 -17.56 1.92 10.48
CA ASN A 67 -17.57 1.83 9.00
C ASN A 67 -16.57 2.74 8.27
N LYS A 68 -15.96 3.71 8.95
CA LYS A 68 -14.94 4.62 8.41
C LYS A 68 -13.51 4.24 8.83
N GLU A 69 -13.36 3.23 9.67
CA GLU A 69 -12.07 2.87 10.24
C GLU A 69 -11.36 1.84 9.35
N VAL A 70 -10.14 2.16 8.93
CA VAL A 70 -9.32 1.31 8.03
C VAL A 70 -8.96 -0.04 8.66
N LYS A 71 -9.02 -0.17 9.99
CA LYS A 71 -8.78 -1.44 10.70
C LYS A 71 -10.06 -2.13 11.21
N ALA A 72 -11.24 -1.68 10.79
CA ALA A 72 -12.51 -2.18 11.34
C ALA A 72 -12.69 -3.69 11.23
N GLU A 73 -12.49 -4.25 10.03
CA GLU A 73 -12.71 -5.68 9.76
C GLU A 73 -11.66 -6.57 10.44
N GLU A 74 -10.40 -6.12 10.52
CA GLU A 74 -9.30 -6.83 11.19
C GLU A 74 -9.55 -6.94 12.70
N VAL A 75 -9.90 -5.83 13.34
CA VAL A 75 -10.16 -5.81 14.79
C VAL A 75 -11.42 -6.61 15.14
N LEU A 76 -12.44 -6.58 14.28
CA LEU A 76 -13.65 -7.37 14.47
C LEU A 76 -13.37 -8.88 14.33
N GLU A 77 -12.55 -9.28 13.35
CA GLU A 77 -12.11 -10.67 13.17
C GLU A 77 -11.41 -11.18 14.44
N GLU A 78 -10.46 -10.41 14.99
CA GLU A 78 -9.75 -10.76 16.22
C GLU A 78 -10.70 -10.91 17.42
N PHE A 79 -11.62 -9.96 17.58
CA PHE A 79 -12.62 -9.97 18.65
C PHE A 79 -13.54 -11.20 18.57
N LEU A 80 -14.07 -11.53 17.38
CA LEU A 80 -14.96 -12.69 17.22
C LEU A 80 -14.22 -14.00 17.47
N LYS A 81 -12.95 -14.13 17.05
CA LYS A 81 -12.11 -15.28 17.37
C LYS A 81 -11.93 -15.45 18.89
N GLN A 82 -11.71 -14.35 19.61
CA GLN A 82 -11.64 -14.39 21.07
C GLN A 82 -12.97 -14.84 21.69
N LYS A 83 -14.11 -14.30 21.22
CA LYS A 83 -15.44 -14.65 21.72
C LYS A 83 -15.90 -16.06 21.38
N SER A 84 -15.33 -16.68 20.33
CA SER A 84 -15.62 -18.09 20.02
C SER A 84 -15.19 -19.04 21.13
N VAL A 85 -14.17 -18.69 21.92
CA VAL A 85 -13.76 -19.50 23.08
C VAL A 85 -14.85 -19.51 24.15
N ASP A 86 -15.39 -18.33 24.48
CA ASP A 86 -16.52 -18.16 25.41
C ASP A 86 -17.77 -18.87 24.87
N SER A 87 -18.07 -18.67 23.59
CA SER A 87 -19.22 -19.26 22.87
C SER A 87 -19.23 -20.79 23.00
N LYS A 88 -18.09 -21.44 22.72
CA LYS A 88 -17.94 -22.90 22.83
C LYS A 88 -18.19 -23.40 24.25
N ALA A 89 -17.64 -22.71 25.26
CA ALA A 89 -17.84 -23.10 26.65
C ALA A 89 -19.32 -23.01 27.07
N ILE A 90 -20.00 -21.93 26.68
CA ILE A 90 -21.43 -21.72 26.97
C ILE A 90 -22.28 -22.76 26.24
N LEU A 91 -22.00 -23.03 24.95
CA LEU A 91 -22.72 -24.00 24.14
C LEU A 91 -22.68 -25.40 24.76
N GLN A 92 -21.52 -25.80 25.27
CA GLN A 92 -21.35 -27.11 25.90
C GLN A 92 -22.10 -27.21 27.23
N ALA A 93 -22.09 -26.13 28.03
CA ALA A 93 -22.76 -26.07 29.33
C ALA A 93 -24.29 -25.97 29.23
N ASP A 94 -24.84 -25.53 28.10
CA ASP A 94 -26.27 -25.33 27.93
C ASP A 94 -27.05 -26.66 27.86
N LYS A 95 -27.85 -26.91 28.90
CA LYS A 95 -28.68 -28.12 29.04
C LYS A 95 -30.01 -28.07 28.27
N LYS A 96 -30.39 -26.90 27.74
CA LYS A 96 -31.62 -26.76 26.92
C LYS A 96 -31.44 -27.37 25.53
N LEU A 97 -30.19 -27.40 25.04
CA LEU A 97 -29.86 -27.83 23.69
C LEU A 97 -29.48 -29.31 23.65
N THR A 98 -30.00 -30.01 22.66
CA THR A 98 -29.58 -31.37 22.33
C THR A 98 -28.21 -31.36 21.66
N GLU A 99 -27.50 -32.49 21.71
CA GLU A 99 -26.19 -32.63 21.04
C GLU A 99 -26.24 -32.40 19.53
N LYS A 100 -27.38 -32.69 18.89
CA LYS A 100 -27.57 -32.39 17.46
C LYS A 100 -27.68 -30.88 17.21
N GLU A 101 -28.42 -30.16 18.05
CA GLU A 101 -28.55 -28.70 17.94
C GLU A 101 -27.23 -27.98 18.25
N LYS A 102 -26.47 -28.48 19.23
CA LYS A 102 -25.12 -27.94 19.53
C LYS A 102 -24.20 -28.05 18.32
N LYS A 103 -24.17 -29.21 17.65
CA LYS A 103 -23.37 -29.39 16.42
C LYS A 103 -23.78 -28.43 15.30
N ILE A 104 -25.09 -28.24 15.10
CA ILE A 104 -25.59 -27.30 14.08
C ILE A 104 -25.13 -25.87 14.39
N LYS A 105 -25.25 -25.45 15.66
CA LYS A 105 -24.82 -24.10 16.11
C LYS A 105 -23.32 -23.90 15.96
N GLU A 106 -22.52 -24.91 16.28
CA GLU A 106 -21.07 -24.86 16.09
C GLU A 106 -20.68 -24.66 14.61
N GLU A 107 -21.35 -25.35 13.68
CA GLU A 107 -21.10 -25.19 12.25
C GLU A 107 -21.55 -23.81 11.73
N ILE A 108 -22.68 -23.27 12.23
CA ILE A 108 -23.12 -21.91 11.92
C ILE A 108 -22.09 -20.88 12.40
N GLU A 109 -21.58 -21.02 13.62
CA GLU A 109 -20.56 -20.14 14.18
C GLU A 109 -19.26 -20.21 13.37
N LYS A 110 -18.80 -21.42 13.00
CA LYS A 110 -17.62 -21.60 12.13
C LYS A 110 -17.81 -20.91 10.79
N ALA A 111 -18.98 -21.04 10.17
CA ALA A 111 -19.29 -20.37 8.90
C ALA A 111 -19.26 -18.84 9.05
N ALA A 112 -19.82 -18.29 10.14
CA ALA A 112 -19.78 -16.85 10.41
C ALA A 112 -18.36 -16.31 10.63
N LEU A 113 -17.52 -17.04 11.38
CA LEU A 113 -16.11 -16.69 11.57
C LEU A 113 -15.32 -16.71 10.26
N LEU A 114 -15.54 -17.73 9.42
CA LEU A 114 -14.92 -17.80 8.09
C LEU A 114 -15.37 -16.63 7.20
N GLN A 115 -16.65 -16.27 7.23
CA GLN A 115 -17.15 -15.12 6.48
C GLN A 115 -16.51 -13.81 6.95
N GLN A 116 -16.34 -13.61 8.26
CA GLN A 116 -15.67 -12.44 8.79
C GLN A 116 -14.18 -12.40 8.40
N GLU A 117 -13.49 -13.55 8.45
CA GLU A 117 -12.10 -13.66 8.00
C GLU A 117 -11.96 -13.32 6.50
N ILE A 118 -12.91 -13.74 5.66
CA ILE A 118 -12.93 -13.37 4.23
C ILE A 118 -13.03 -11.85 4.08
N LYS A 119 -13.95 -11.19 4.80
CA LYS A 119 -14.08 -9.72 4.75
C LYS A 119 -12.82 -8.99 5.18
N ALA A 120 -12.19 -9.42 6.27
CA ALA A 120 -10.93 -8.84 6.73
C ALA A 120 -9.80 -9.01 5.70
N LYS A 121 -9.77 -10.14 4.98
CA LYS A 121 -8.83 -10.38 3.88
C LYS A 121 -9.12 -9.54 2.64
N GLU A 122 -10.38 -9.42 2.24
CA GLU A 122 -10.81 -8.58 1.12
C GLU A 122 -10.48 -7.12 1.36
N GLU A 123 -10.69 -6.64 2.59
CA GLU A 123 -10.33 -5.27 3.01
C GLU A 123 -8.81 -5.04 2.91
N LYS A 124 -7.99 -5.96 3.41
CA LYS A 124 -6.52 -5.88 3.29
C LYS A 124 -6.04 -5.89 1.84
N GLN A 125 -6.67 -6.72 1.00
CA GLN A 125 -6.37 -6.77 -0.44
C GLN A 125 -6.74 -5.44 -1.12
N ARG A 126 -7.92 -4.89 -0.82
CA ARG A 126 -8.36 -3.60 -1.37
C ARG A 126 -7.40 -2.46 -1.00
N GLN A 127 -6.97 -2.40 0.27
CA GLN A 127 -6.02 -1.39 0.74
C GLN A 127 -4.67 -1.48 0.02
N LEU A 128 -4.19 -2.70 -0.27
CA LEU A 128 -2.98 -2.87 -1.07
C LEU A 128 -3.19 -2.37 -2.50
N GLU A 129 -4.30 -2.72 -3.14
CA GLU A 129 -4.59 -2.30 -4.51
C GLU A 129 -4.67 -0.78 -4.65
N GLU A 130 -5.33 -0.11 -3.70
CA GLU A 130 -5.39 1.35 -3.63
C GLU A 130 -3.99 1.97 -3.48
N LYS A 131 -3.15 1.39 -2.59
CA LYS A 131 -1.75 1.83 -2.41
C LYS A 131 -0.92 1.65 -3.69
N MET A 132 -1.11 0.53 -4.38
CA MET A 132 -0.39 0.22 -5.62
C MET A 132 -0.77 1.18 -6.74
N GLU A 133 -2.06 1.48 -6.89
CA GLU A 133 -2.53 2.42 -7.91
C GLU A 133 -2.03 3.85 -7.61
N ALA A 134 -2.07 4.28 -6.34
CA ALA A 134 -1.53 5.58 -5.95
C ALA A 134 -0.02 5.69 -6.22
N GLU A 135 0.76 4.64 -5.91
CA GLU A 135 2.22 4.62 -6.16
C GLU A 135 2.54 4.60 -7.66
N LYS A 136 1.74 3.90 -8.47
CA LYS A 136 1.84 3.92 -9.93
C LYS A 136 1.58 5.31 -10.50
N GLN A 137 0.50 5.97 -10.09
CA GLN A 137 0.17 7.33 -10.54
C GLN A 137 1.24 8.35 -10.12
N SER A 138 1.74 8.24 -8.88
CA SER A 138 2.85 9.05 -8.37
C SER A 138 4.13 8.87 -9.20
N ASN A 139 4.45 7.64 -9.58
CA ASN A 139 5.60 7.36 -10.44
C ASN A 139 5.39 7.89 -11.85
N GLU A 140 4.23 7.68 -12.47
CA GLU A 140 3.92 8.22 -13.80
C GLU A 140 4.10 9.75 -13.84
N GLU A 141 3.61 10.46 -12.83
CA GLU A 141 3.78 11.91 -12.73
C GLU A 141 5.26 12.30 -12.54
N ARG A 142 6.00 11.57 -11.70
CA ARG A 142 7.45 11.77 -11.53
C ARG A 142 8.20 11.62 -12.85
N MET A 143 7.82 10.63 -13.67
CA MET A 143 8.42 10.38 -14.98
C MET A 143 8.08 11.49 -15.98
N ARG A 144 6.83 11.99 -15.98
CA ARG A 144 6.43 13.14 -16.80
C ARG A 144 7.23 14.39 -16.46
N GLN A 145 7.36 14.71 -15.17
CA GLN A 145 8.13 15.86 -14.71
C GLN A 145 9.61 15.76 -15.07
N MET A 146 10.19 14.56 -14.96
CA MET A 146 11.58 14.31 -15.37
C MET A 146 11.76 14.59 -16.87
N LYS A 147 10.84 14.09 -17.70
CA LYS A 147 10.87 14.31 -19.16
C LYS A 147 10.77 15.79 -19.52
N VAL A 148 9.84 16.54 -18.92
CA VAL A 148 9.70 17.98 -19.16
C VAL A 148 10.97 18.74 -18.78
N LYS A 149 11.59 18.42 -17.65
CA LYS A 149 12.85 19.05 -17.22
C LYS A 149 14.00 18.75 -18.19
N MET A 150 14.06 17.53 -18.71
CA MET A 150 15.06 17.14 -19.71
C MET A 150 14.86 17.92 -21.02
N ASP A 151 13.63 17.96 -21.55
CA ASP A 151 13.33 18.65 -22.80
C ASP A 151 13.70 20.14 -22.70
N GLU A 152 13.45 20.75 -21.54
CA GLU A 152 13.85 22.13 -21.26
C GLU A 152 15.37 22.31 -21.17
N GLU A 153 16.07 21.39 -20.51
CA GLU A 153 17.54 21.44 -20.42
C GLU A 153 18.22 21.28 -21.78
N LEU A 154 17.72 20.37 -22.63
CA LEU A 154 18.20 20.22 -24.00
C LEU A 154 17.91 21.45 -24.85
N ARG A 155 16.73 22.07 -24.69
CA ARG A 155 16.40 23.32 -25.37
C ARG A 155 17.37 24.44 -24.99
N LEU A 156 17.62 24.64 -23.69
CA LEU A 156 18.55 25.66 -23.19
C LEU A 156 19.98 25.42 -23.71
N GLN A 157 20.43 24.17 -23.74
CA GLN A 157 21.74 23.80 -24.28
C GLN A 157 21.86 24.11 -25.78
N ARG A 158 20.82 23.82 -26.58
CA ARG A 158 20.79 24.18 -28.01
C ARG A 158 20.86 25.69 -28.21
N GLU A 159 20.07 26.46 -27.46
CA GLU A 159 20.07 27.92 -27.55
C GLU A 159 21.42 28.53 -27.16
N GLU A 160 22.10 27.96 -26.17
CA GLU A 160 23.44 28.40 -25.80
C GLU A 160 24.47 28.12 -26.90
N ALA A 161 24.40 26.93 -27.51
CA ALA A 161 25.26 26.56 -28.63
C ALA A 161 25.01 27.44 -29.88
N GLU A 162 23.75 27.76 -30.18
CA GLU A 162 23.37 28.68 -31.25
C GLU A 162 23.93 30.09 -30.99
N ARG A 163 23.77 30.62 -29.78
CA ARG A 163 24.35 31.93 -29.41
C ARG A 163 25.87 31.96 -29.55
N ALA A 164 26.55 30.88 -29.14
CA ALA A 164 28.00 30.76 -29.29
C ALA A 164 28.41 30.72 -30.78
N MET A 165 27.66 29.99 -31.61
CA MET A 165 27.88 29.92 -33.05
C MET A 165 27.67 31.27 -33.75
N ASP A 166 26.62 32.00 -33.39
CA ASP A 166 26.35 33.34 -33.93
C ASP A 166 27.44 34.35 -33.56
N SER A 167 28.07 34.21 -32.39
CA SER A 167 29.23 35.02 -32.01
C SER A 167 30.43 34.69 -32.92
N LYS A 168 30.73 33.41 -33.12
CA LYS A 168 31.84 32.95 -33.98
C LYS A 168 31.64 33.37 -35.44
N LEU A 169 30.42 33.30 -35.97
CA LEU A 169 30.08 33.78 -37.32
C LEU A 169 30.37 35.27 -37.49
N ARG A 170 30.01 36.10 -36.49
CA ARG A 170 30.28 37.54 -36.52
C ARG A 170 31.78 37.86 -36.46
N GLU A 171 32.52 37.15 -35.63
CA GLU A 171 33.99 37.28 -35.55
C GLU A 171 34.66 36.88 -36.87
N GLN A 172 34.22 35.79 -37.49
CA GLN A 172 34.71 35.34 -38.79
C GLN A 172 34.45 36.38 -39.88
N ALA A 173 33.24 36.95 -39.93
CA ALA A 173 32.90 38.00 -40.89
C ALA A 173 33.81 39.22 -40.74
N ALA A 174 34.09 39.65 -39.50
CA ALA A 174 34.99 40.76 -39.22
C ALA A 174 36.46 40.47 -39.60
N LEU A 175 36.92 39.21 -39.49
CA LEU A 175 38.25 38.80 -39.96
C LEU A 175 38.36 38.87 -41.47
N LEU A 176 37.32 38.44 -42.19
CA LEU A 176 37.27 38.50 -43.65
C LEU A 176 37.25 39.95 -44.15
N GLU A 177 36.48 40.83 -43.52
CA GLU A 177 36.43 42.27 -43.85
C GLU A 177 37.80 42.94 -43.69
N LYS A 178 38.56 42.56 -42.66
CA LYS A 178 39.93 43.04 -42.42
C LYS A 178 41.00 42.37 -43.29
N GLY A 179 40.63 41.43 -44.17
CA GLY A 179 41.54 40.74 -45.09
C GLY A 179 42.31 39.57 -44.49
N PHE A 180 42.01 39.13 -43.26
CA PHE A 180 42.70 38.01 -42.60
C PHE A 180 42.15 36.63 -43.02
N LYS A 181 42.28 36.26 -44.29
CA LYS A 181 41.72 35.02 -44.86
C LYS A 181 42.17 33.75 -44.12
N ASP A 182 43.48 33.58 -43.90
CA ASP A 182 44.02 32.40 -43.21
C ASP A 182 43.52 32.23 -41.76
N LYS A 183 43.11 33.32 -41.11
CA LYS A 183 42.50 33.26 -39.76
C LYS A 183 41.02 32.91 -39.85
N ALA A 184 40.30 33.47 -40.82
CA ALA A 184 38.90 33.14 -41.07
C ALA A 184 38.72 31.66 -41.46
N ASP A 185 39.60 31.10 -42.28
CA ASP A 185 39.57 29.69 -42.69
C ASP A 185 39.81 28.74 -41.51
N ARG A 186 40.76 29.06 -40.62
CA ARG A 186 40.97 28.31 -39.37
C ARG A 186 39.73 28.38 -38.47
N MET A 187 39.12 29.56 -38.36
CA MET A 187 37.88 29.72 -37.58
C MET A 187 36.71 28.92 -38.17
N THR A 188 36.62 28.77 -39.49
CA THR A 188 35.65 27.87 -40.14
C THR A 188 35.82 26.43 -39.66
N GLN A 189 37.06 25.94 -39.61
CA GLN A 189 37.36 24.58 -39.16
C GLN A 189 37.00 24.39 -37.68
N GLU A 190 37.32 25.36 -36.83
CA GLU A 190 36.93 25.35 -35.41
C GLU A 190 35.40 25.33 -35.22
N MET A 191 34.65 26.04 -36.07
CA MET A 191 33.19 26.06 -36.03
C MET A 191 32.58 24.73 -36.48
N GLU A 192 33.11 24.07 -37.50
CA GLU A 192 32.65 22.74 -37.92
C GLU A 192 32.93 21.69 -36.83
N GLU A 193 34.11 21.76 -36.21
CA GLU A 193 34.43 20.92 -35.05
C GLU A 193 33.47 21.17 -33.89
N PHE A 194 33.20 22.44 -33.57
CA PHE A 194 32.26 22.83 -32.51
C PHE A 194 30.85 22.31 -32.77
N LYS A 195 30.34 22.43 -34.01
CA LYS A 195 29.02 21.87 -34.39
C LYS A 195 28.98 20.36 -34.16
N ARG A 196 30.03 19.64 -34.58
CA ARG A 196 30.11 18.19 -34.42
C ARG A 196 30.11 17.79 -32.95
N GLN A 197 30.96 18.43 -32.14
CA GLN A 197 31.04 18.15 -30.70
C GLN A 197 29.73 18.46 -29.98
N ASN A 198 29.05 19.56 -30.33
CA ASN A 198 27.78 19.90 -29.71
C ASN A 198 26.67 18.91 -30.08
N ALA A 199 26.59 18.49 -31.35
CA ALA A 199 25.63 17.47 -31.78
C ALA A 199 25.89 16.10 -31.11
N GLU A 200 27.16 15.72 -30.96
CA GLU A 200 27.55 14.51 -30.25
C GLU A 200 27.20 14.58 -28.75
N ALA A 201 27.52 15.69 -28.09
CA ALA A 201 27.19 15.92 -26.68
C ALA A 201 25.68 15.88 -26.43
N GLU A 202 24.89 16.49 -27.31
CA GLU A 202 23.43 16.47 -27.23
C GLU A 202 22.86 15.04 -27.39
N SER A 203 23.35 14.30 -28.39
CA SER A 203 22.97 12.90 -28.62
C SER A 203 23.33 12.02 -27.43
N ASN A 204 24.53 12.17 -26.87
CA ASN A 204 24.98 11.38 -25.73
C ASN A 204 24.14 11.68 -24.50
N ARG A 205 23.86 12.96 -24.23
CA ARG A 205 22.99 13.39 -23.14
C ARG A 205 21.57 12.83 -23.27
N ALA A 206 21.00 12.85 -24.48
CA ALA A 206 19.69 12.27 -24.74
C ALA A 206 19.66 10.76 -24.47
N LYS A 207 20.72 10.02 -24.83
CA LYS A 207 20.85 8.58 -24.54
C LYS A 207 20.95 8.29 -23.05
N GLU A 208 21.81 9.01 -22.33
CA GLU A 208 21.99 8.86 -20.88
C GLU A 208 20.67 9.09 -20.13
N PHE A 209 19.90 10.11 -20.54
CA PHE A 209 18.58 10.36 -19.94
C PHE A 209 17.57 9.26 -20.27
N ALA A 210 17.53 8.77 -21.52
CA ALA A 210 16.64 7.67 -21.88
C ALA A 210 16.93 6.42 -21.05
N GLU A 211 18.21 6.08 -20.88
CA GLU A 211 18.65 4.97 -20.03
C GLU A 211 18.29 5.19 -18.55
N MET A 212 18.46 6.41 -18.04
CA MET A 212 18.06 6.77 -16.68
C MET A 212 16.56 6.58 -16.44
N LEU A 213 15.72 7.00 -17.40
CA LEU A 213 14.27 6.85 -17.31
C LEU A 213 13.86 5.37 -17.33
N GLU A 214 14.45 4.58 -18.24
CA GLU A 214 14.20 3.14 -18.31
C GLU A 214 14.59 2.43 -17.02
N ASN A 215 15.78 2.72 -16.48
CA ASN A 215 16.27 2.17 -15.22
C ASN A 215 15.42 2.61 -14.01
N SER A 216 14.89 3.83 -14.03
CA SER A 216 13.95 4.29 -12.99
C SER A 216 12.65 3.49 -13.03
N ASN A 217 12.05 3.30 -14.22
CA ASN A 217 10.84 2.51 -14.38
C ASN A 217 11.04 1.06 -13.97
N LYS A 218 12.12 0.41 -14.42
CA LYS A 218 12.45 -0.98 -14.02
C LYS A 218 12.56 -1.14 -12.50
N ARG A 219 13.23 -0.21 -11.82
CA ARG A 219 13.33 -0.23 -10.35
C ARG A 219 11.98 -0.07 -9.68
N HIS A 220 11.12 0.82 -10.20
CA HIS A 220 9.77 0.99 -9.69
C HIS A 220 8.92 -0.28 -9.88
N GLU A 221 8.94 -0.88 -11.07
CA GLU A 221 8.26 -2.15 -11.36
C GLU A 221 8.72 -3.28 -10.43
N GLN A 222 10.05 -3.40 -10.20
CA GLN A 222 10.61 -4.37 -9.26
C GLN A 222 10.14 -4.12 -7.82
N SER A 223 10.10 -2.86 -7.39
CA SER A 223 9.59 -2.47 -6.07
C SER A 223 8.12 -2.84 -5.91
N MET A 224 7.29 -2.57 -6.92
CA MET A 224 5.87 -2.91 -6.96
C MET A 224 5.67 -4.43 -6.90
N ALA A 225 6.45 -5.20 -7.68
CA ALA A 225 6.40 -6.66 -7.65
C ALA A 225 6.81 -7.24 -6.29
N MET A 226 7.83 -6.69 -5.65
CA MET A 226 8.26 -7.09 -4.30
C MET A 226 7.14 -6.85 -3.27
N MET A 227 6.45 -5.70 -3.35
CA MET A 227 5.33 -5.40 -2.45
C MET A 227 4.17 -6.41 -2.61
N MET A 228 3.83 -6.77 -3.85
CA MET A 228 2.83 -7.81 -4.12
C MET A 228 3.24 -9.18 -3.58
N GLN A 229 4.50 -9.55 -3.75
CA GLN A 229 5.01 -10.83 -3.24
C GLN A 229 4.95 -10.87 -1.71
N GLN A 230 5.39 -9.81 -1.02
CA GLN A 230 5.31 -9.73 0.44
C GLN A 230 3.86 -9.85 0.94
N HIS A 231 2.91 -9.17 0.28
CA HIS A 231 1.51 -9.31 0.66
C HIS A 231 1.00 -10.74 0.45
N LYS A 232 1.32 -11.36 -0.68
CA LYS A 232 0.95 -12.76 -0.96
C LYS A 232 1.50 -13.71 0.13
N GLU A 233 2.74 -13.51 0.56
CA GLU A 233 3.35 -14.28 1.64
C GLU A 233 2.66 -14.05 2.99
N GLN A 234 2.33 -12.80 3.34
CA GLN A 234 1.56 -12.48 4.54
C GLN A 234 0.18 -13.16 4.54
N MET A 235 -0.52 -13.11 3.40
CA MET A 235 -1.83 -13.75 3.25
C MET A 235 -1.74 -15.28 3.36
N GLN A 236 -0.71 -15.89 2.80
CA GLN A 236 -0.45 -17.32 2.95
C GLN A 236 -0.06 -17.70 4.38
N ALA A 237 0.70 -16.87 5.08
CA ALA A 237 1.05 -17.09 6.49
C ALA A 237 -0.20 -17.11 7.37
N ILE A 238 -1.11 -16.15 7.17
CA ILE A 238 -2.41 -16.09 7.86
C ILE A 238 -3.22 -17.37 7.57
N GLN A 239 -3.31 -17.79 6.31
CA GLN A 239 -4.00 -19.03 5.95
C GLN A 239 -3.38 -20.28 6.60
N ARG A 240 -2.05 -20.36 6.69
CA ARG A 240 -1.34 -21.47 7.34
C ARG A 240 -1.55 -21.49 8.85
N MET A 241 -1.60 -20.33 9.50
CA MET A 241 -1.91 -20.24 10.93
C MET A 241 -3.34 -20.70 11.21
N ASN A 242 -4.30 -20.32 10.37
CA ASN A 242 -5.69 -20.75 10.51
C ASN A 242 -5.87 -22.24 10.19
N ALA A 243 -5.13 -22.80 9.22
CA ALA A 243 -5.13 -24.23 8.91
C ALA A 243 -4.43 -25.11 9.97
N ARG A 244 -3.53 -24.53 10.79
CA ARG A 244 -2.84 -25.20 11.91
C ARG A 244 -3.65 -25.20 13.22
N SER A 245 -4.90 -24.74 13.20
CA SER A 245 -5.83 -24.94 14.31
C SER A 245 -6.86 -26.05 14.05
N PRO A 246 -6.45 -27.33 13.86
CA PRO A 246 -7.25 -28.45 14.31
C PRO A 246 -6.81 -28.82 15.74
N GLY A 247 -7.76 -28.85 16.66
CA GLY A 247 -7.51 -29.27 18.04
C GLY A 247 -6.83 -30.65 18.12
N GLY A 248 -5.97 -30.80 19.12
CA GLY A 248 -5.26 -32.04 19.36
C GLY A 248 -4.27 -31.92 20.51
N CYS A 249 -4.77 -31.63 21.72
CA CYS A 249 -4.04 -31.95 22.93
C CYS A 249 -4.04 -33.49 23.05
N CYS A 250 -3.01 -34.15 22.49
CA CYS A 250 -2.67 -35.51 22.90
C CYS A 250 -1.93 -35.42 24.22
N ILE A 251 -2.64 -35.61 25.32
CA ILE A 251 -2.04 -36.06 26.57
C ILE A 251 -1.98 -37.59 26.48
N LEU A 252 -0.76 -38.12 26.40
CA LEU A 252 -0.42 -39.45 26.90
C LEU A 252 -0.11 -39.31 28.40
#